data_AF-A0A3D5RZN0-F1
#
_entry.id   AF-A0A3D5RZN0-F1
#
_cell.length_a   1.000
_cell.length_b   1.000
_cell.length_c   1.000
_cell.angle_alpha   90.00
_cell.angle_beta   90.00
_cell.angle_gamma   90.00
#
_symmetry.space_group_name_H-M   'P 1'
#
loop_
_entity.id
_entity.type
_entity.pdbx_description
1 polymer ?
#
loop_
_entity_poly.entity_id
_entity_poly.type
_entity_poly.pdbx_seq_one_letter_code
_entity_poly.pdbx_strand_id
1 'polypeptide(L)' 'MSVIIILIGFSLVVASGFLFAFIWANRSGQFDDDYTPSVRILFDDEPKQSQHVNRDND' A
#
# COMPACT_ATOMS: atom_id res chain seq x y z
N MET A 1 22.52 -40.17 -3.48
CA MET A 1 22.25 -39.43 -4.73
C MET A 1 20.78 -39.01 -4.86
N SER A 2 19.80 -39.89 -4.64
CA SER A 2 18.36 -39.53 -4.72
C SER A 2 17.93 -38.42 -3.75
N VAL A 3 18.44 -38.41 -2.51
CA VAL A 3 18.10 -37.39 -1.49
C VAL A 3 18.49 -35.98 -1.93
N ILE A 4 19.61 -35.82 -2.64
CA ILE A 4 20.06 -34.51 -3.13
C ILE A 4 19.07 -33.91 -4.12
N ILE A 5 18.50 -34.74 -5.01
CA ILE A 5 17.50 -34.31 -5.99
C ILE A 5 16.21 -33.83 -5.30
N ILE A 6 15.78 -34.54 -4.25
CA ILE A 6 14.62 -34.15 -3.43
C ILE A 6 14.87 -32.82 -2.72
N LEU A 7 16.05 -32.64 -2.11
CA LEU A 7 16.41 -31.41 -1.41
C LEU A 7 16.49 -30.21 -2.34
N ILE A 8 17.04 -30.39 -3.54
CA ILE A 8 17.07 -29.34 -4.57
C ILE A 8 15.64 -28.95 -4.95
N GLY A 9 14.78 -29.93 -5.26
CA GLY A 9 13.38 -29.66 -5.58
C GLY A 9 12.64 -28.91 -4.46
N PHE A 10 12.82 -29.35 -3.21
CA PHE A 10 12.21 -28.70 -2.05
C PHE A 10 12.71 -27.26 -1.86
N SER A 11 14.02 -27.02 -2.01
CA SER A 11 14.59 -25.67 -1.90
C SER A 11 14.04 -24.70 -2.95
N LEU A 12 13.82 -25.17 -4.18
CA LEU A 12 13.23 -24.37 -5.25
C LEU A 12 11.77 -24.02 -4.94
N VAL A 13 10.98 -24.96 -4.44
CA VAL A 13 9.59 -24.71 -4.02
C VAL A 13 9.54 -23.66 -2.90
N VAL A 14 10.40 -23.79 -1.88
CA VAL A 14 10.47 -22.81 -0.78
C VAL A 14 10.91 -21.44 -1.29
N ALA A 15 11.94 -21.38 -2.13
CA ALA A 15 12.42 -20.11 -2.70
C ALA A 15 11.38 -19.43 -3.57
N SER A 16 10.69 -20.17 -4.45
CA SER A 16 9.60 -19.65 -5.27
C SER A 16 8.40 -19.20 -4.42
N GLY A 17 8.06 -19.95 -3.36
CA GLY A 17 7.02 -19.56 -2.41
C GLY A 17 7.34 -18.24 -1.70
N PHE A 18 8.56 -18.10 -1.22
CA PHE A 18 9.04 -16.85 -0.60
C PHE A 18 9.01 -15.68 -1.59
N LEU A 19 9.49 -15.88 -2.81
CA LEU A 19 9.48 -14.84 -3.84
C LEU A 19 8.05 -14.41 -4.20
N PHE A 20 7.12 -15.36 -4.34
CA PHE A 20 5.72 -15.05 -4.63
C PHE A 20 5.07 -14.27 -3.49
N ALA A 21 5.27 -14.72 -2.24
CA ALA A 21 4.77 -14.03 -1.06
C ALA A 21 5.34 -12.60 -0.95
N PHE A 22 6.64 -12.43 -1.23
CA PHE A 22 7.31 -11.14 -1.26
C PHE A 22 6.70 -10.21 -2.30
N ILE A 23 6.49 -10.67 -3.53
CA ILE A 23 5.86 -9.86 -4.59
C ILE A 23 4.43 -9.50 -4.21
N TRP A 24 3.65 -10.44 -3.67
CA TRP A 24 2.28 -10.20 -3.24
C TRP A 24 2.20 -9.15 -2.12
N ALA A 25 3.07 -9.25 -1.11
CA ALA A 25 3.15 -8.29 -0.02
C ALA A 25 3.56 -6.88 -0.48
N ASN A 26 4.49 -6.77 -1.44
CA ASN A 26 4.86 -5.46 -1.99
C ASN A 26 3.76 -4.87 -2.89
N ARG A 27 2.95 -5.70 -3.55
CA ARG A 27 1.82 -5.26 -4.37
C ARG A 27 0.56 -4.93 -3.58
N SER A 28 0.48 -5.21 -2.28
CA SER A 28 -0.74 -5.04 -1.50
C SER A 28 -1.09 -3.57 -1.17
N GLY A 29 -0.55 -2.59 -1.91
CA GLY A 29 -0.92 -1.19 -1.82
C GLY A 29 -0.64 -0.53 -0.46
N GLN A 30 0.13 -1.17 0.42
CA GLN A 30 0.40 -0.65 1.76
C GLN A 30 1.31 0.60 1.71
N PHE A 31 1.89 0.90 0.56
CA PHE A 31 2.70 2.09 0.28
C PHE A 31 1.89 3.23 -0.36
N ASP A 32 0.57 3.12 -0.51
CA ASP A 32 -0.26 4.21 -1.07
C ASP A 32 -0.43 5.40 -0.11
N ASP A 33 0.06 5.30 1.14
CA ASP A 33 0.10 6.41 2.08
C ASP A 33 1.36 7.28 1.86
N ASP A 34 1.48 7.85 0.66
CA ASP A 34 2.55 8.79 0.29
C ASP A 34 2.44 10.14 1.04
N TYR A 35 1.33 10.38 1.75
CA TYR A 35 1.06 11.58 2.53
C TYR A 35 0.81 11.25 3.99
N THR A 36 1.89 11.34 4.78
CA THR A 36 1.90 11.07 6.22
C THR A 36 0.66 11.64 6.94
N PRO A 37 -0.03 10.85 7.77
CA PRO A 37 -1.24 11.28 8.49
C PRO A 37 -1.04 12.54 9.35
N SER A 38 0.20 12.78 9.81
CA SER A 38 0.61 13.97 10.55
C SER A 38 0.42 15.27 9.76
N VAL A 39 0.51 15.22 8.43
CA VAL A 39 0.39 16.40 7.55
C VAL A 39 -1.07 16.64 7.17
N ARG A 40 -1.85 15.58 6.96
CA ARG A 40 -3.29 15.69 6.68
C ARG A 40 -4.03 16.40 7.82
N ILE A 41 -3.76 16.00 9.07
CA ILE A 41 -4.46 16.56 10.23
C ILE A 41 -4.19 18.06 10.44
N LEU A 42 -3.02 18.57 10.00
CA LEU A 42 -2.68 20.00 10.06
C LEU A 42 -3.51 20.87 9.10
N PHE A 43 -4.03 20.29 8.02
CA PHE A 43 -4.79 21.00 6.98
C PHE A 43 -6.29 20.65 6.97
N ASP A 44 -6.70 19.57 7.65
CA ASP A 44 -8.12 19.20 7.83
C ASP A 44 -8.85 20.11 8.82
N ASP A 45 -8.13 20.79 9.72
CA ASP A 45 -8.68 21.73 10.69
C ASP A 45 -8.96 23.13 10.09
N GLU A 46 -8.59 23.38 8.83
CA GLU A 46 -8.94 24.63 8.17
C GLU A 46 -10.45 24.60 7.87
N PRO A 47 -11.27 25.47 8.51
CA PRO A 47 -12.68 25.52 8.19
C PRO A 47 -12.79 25.89 6.72
N LYS A 48 -13.25 24.94 5.89
CA LYS A 48 -13.64 25.22 4.50
C LYS A 48 -14.62 26.38 4.60
N GLN A 49 -14.17 27.59 4.25
CA GLN A 49 -15.06 28.72 4.09
C GLN A 49 -16.03 28.29 2.99
N SER A 50 -17.19 27.82 3.43
CA SER A 50 -18.37 27.65 2.60
C SER A 50 -18.54 28.98 1.90
N GLN A 51 -18.18 28.99 0.62
CA GLN A 51 -18.53 30.07 -0.28
C GLN A 51 -20.06 30.08 -0.36
N HIS A 52 -20.69 30.71 0.62
CA HIS A 52 -22.01 31.30 0.49
C HIS A 52 -21.84 32.47 -0.48
N VAL A 53 -21.73 32.15 -1.77
CA VAL A 53 -22.04 33.10 -2.83
C VAL A 53 -23.54 33.27 -2.76
N ASN A 54 -24.00 34.25 -1.98
CA ASN A 54 -25.35 34.77 -2.07
C ASN A 54 -25.51 35.32 -3.49
N ARG A 55 -26.08 34.49 -4.36
CA ARG A 55 -26.59 34.87 -5.67
C ARG A 55 -28.05 35.23 -5.50
N ASP A 56 -28.34 36.34 -4.84
CA ASP A 56 -29.68 36.93 -4.90
C ASP A 56 -29.51 38.43 -5.13
N ASN A 57 -29.15 38.75 -6.37
CA ASN A 57 -29.60 39.98 -7.02
C ASN A 57 -30.85 39.56 -7.81
N ASP A 58 -32.03 39.92 -7.32
CA ASP A 58 -33.20 40.41 -8.06
C ASP A 58 -34.31 40.84 -7.08
#